data_AF-A0A9W8HW94-F1
#
_entry.id   AF-A0A9W8HW94-F1
#
_cell.length_a   1.000
_cell.length_b   1.000
_cell.length_c   1.000
_cell.angle_alpha   90.00
_cell.angle_beta   90.00
_cell.angle_gamma   90.00
#
_symmetry.space_group_name_H-M   'P 1'
#
loop_
_entity.id
_entity.type
_entity.pdbx_description
1 polymer ?
#
loop_
_entity_poly.entity_id
_entity_poly.type
_entity_poly.pdbx_seq_one_letter_code
_entity_poly.pdbx_strand_id
1 'polypeptide(L)'
;MLTEESQSAARSAQLVRSEDKRHPANLIPELCRQFYQLGWVTGTGGGISIREGTNVYIAPSGVQKERIESSDLFVLALQTRE
;
A
#
# COMPACT_ATOMS: atom_id res chain seq x y z
N MET A 1 -28.66 -11.32 -4.40
CA MET A 1 -27.63 -11.40 -5.46
C MET A 1 -26.70 -10.21 -5.25
N LEU A 2 -25.46 -10.43 -4.80
CA LEU A 2 -24.51 -9.34 -4.58
C LEU A 2 -23.97 -8.88 -5.95
N THR A 3 -23.91 -7.57 -6.19
CA THR A 3 -23.43 -6.97 -7.45
C THR A 3 -21.93 -7.24 -7.65
N GLU A 4 -21.46 -7.29 -8.89
CA GLU A 4 -20.05 -7.55 -9.23
C GLU A 4 -19.09 -6.51 -8.61
N GLU A 5 -19.53 -5.25 -8.50
CA GLU A 5 -18.80 -4.19 -7.78
C GLU A 5 -18.55 -4.53 -6.32
N SER A 6 -19.55 -5.13 -5.65
CA SER A 6 -19.44 -5.52 -4.24
C SER A 6 -18.40 -6.64 -4.02
N GLN A 7 -18.25 -7.55 -5.00
CA GLN A 7 -17.26 -8.62 -4.96
C GLN A 7 -15.84 -8.11 -5.22
N SER A 8 -15.68 -7.18 -6.16
CA SER A 8 -14.39 -6.52 -6.46
C SER A 8 -13.87 -5.74 -5.25
N ALA A 9 -14.72 -4.92 -4.63
CA ALA A 9 -14.37 -4.15 -3.44
C ALA A 9 -13.95 -5.06 -2.28
N ALA A 10 -14.66 -6.16 -2.05
CA ALA A 10 -14.33 -7.14 -1.01
C ALA A 10 -12.96 -7.82 -1.25
N ARG A 11 -12.62 -8.11 -2.51
CA ARG A 11 -11.32 -8.69 -2.86
C ARG A 11 -10.18 -7.69 -2.65
N SER A 12 -10.35 -6.44 -3.08
CA SER A 12 -9.36 -5.37 -2.86
C SER A 12 -9.14 -5.12 -1.36
N ALA A 13 -10.22 -5.11 -0.60
CA ALA A 13 -10.23 -4.99 0.86
C ALA A 13 -9.41 -6.07 1.58
N GLN A 14 -9.28 -7.27 1.02
CA GLN A 14 -8.50 -8.36 1.59
C GLN A 14 -6.99 -8.21 1.34
N LEU A 15 -6.59 -7.52 0.27
CA LEU A 15 -5.17 -7.31 -0.06
C LEU A 15 -4.50 -6.32 0.90
N VAL A 16 -5.26 -5.37 1.45
CA VAL A 16 -4.75 -4.27 2.28
C VAL A 16 -5.04 -4.44 3.78
N ARG A 17 -5.48 -5.63 4.20
CA ARG A 17 -5.73 -5.97 5.61
C ARG A 17 -4.95 -7.21 5.99
N SER A 18 -4.08 -7.08 6.99
CA SER A 18 -3.30 -8.19 7.55
C SER A 18 -3.02 -7.95 9.02
N GLU A 19 -2.97 -9.01 9.82
CA GLU A 19 -2.54 -8.96 11.22
C GLU A 19 -1.01 -9.02 11.37
N ASP A 20 -0.28 -9.46 10.33
CA ASP A 20 1.19 -9.46 10.35
C ASP A 20 1.69 -8.01 10.18
N LYS A 21 2.37 -7.49 11.20
CA LYS A 21 2.98 -6.15 11.19
C LYS A 21 3.98 -5.96 10.04
N ARG A 22 4.62 -7.04 9.59
CA ARG A 22 5.60 -7.01 8.50
C ARG A 22 4.95 -7.09 7.11
N HIS A 23 3.64 -7.36 7.05
CA HIS A 23 2.93 -7.34 5.79
C HIS A 23 3.05 -5.95 5.14
N PRO A 24 3.28 -5.86 3.82
CA PRO A 24 3.47 -4.58 3.13
C PRO A 24 2.38 -3.53 3.42
N ALA A 25 1.13 -3.99 3.55
CA ALA A 25 0.00 -3.11 3.85
C ALA A 25 0.14 -2.35 5.18
N ASN A 26 0.85 -2.92 6.15
CA ASN A 26 1.10 -2.33 7.46
C ASN A 26 2.46 -1.62 7.51
N LEU A 27 3.47 -2.26 6.90
CA LEU A 27 4.85 -1.81 6.96
C LEU A 27 5.10 -0.54 6.15
N ILE A 28 4.45 -0.36 5.00
CA ILE A 28 4.60 0.86 4.18
C ILE A 28 4.15 2.11 4.97
N PRO A 29 2.92 2.17 5.54
CA PRO A 29 2.51 3.26 6.42
C PRO A 29 3.49 3.55 7.57
N GLU A 30 3.99 2.50 8.23
CA GLU A 30 4.91 2.62 9.36
C GLU A 30 6.24 3.27 8.93
N LEU A 31 6.85 2.76 7.86
CA LEU A 31 8.10 3.29 7.32
C LEU A 31 7.91 4.71 6.77
N CYS A 32 6.79 5.02 6.11
CA CYS A 32 6.50 6.38 5.65
C CYS A 32 6.42 7.38 6.82
N ARG A 33 5.80 7.01 7.93
CA ARG A 33 5.80 7.83 9.17
C ARG A 33 7.21 8.02 9.72
N GLN A 34 7.99 6.95 9.80
CA GLN A 34 9.36 7.01 10.30
C GLN A 34 10.25 7.89 9.40
N PHE A 35 10.19 7.71 8.09
CA PHE A 35 10.97 8.47 7.13
C PHE A 35 10.57 9.95 7.10
N TYR A 36 9.30 10.26 7.32
CA TYR A 36 8.84 11.64 7.46
C TYR A 36 9.46 12.30 8.70
N GLN A 37 9.44 11.61 9.86
CA GLN A 37 10.06 12.10 11.10
C GLN A 37 11.58 12.32 10.95
N LEU A 38 12.25 11.49 10.15
CA LEU A 38 13.68 11.62 9.84
C LEU A 38 13.99 12.71 8.80
N GLY A 39 12.97 13.32 8.18
CA GLY A 39 13.15 14.35 7.14
C GLY A 39 13.41 13.81 5.73
N TRP A 40 13.30 12.49 5.51
CA TRP A 40 13.68 11.84 4.24
C TRP A 40 12.58 11.91 3.16
N VAL A 41 11.32 12.02 3.57
CA VAL A 41 10.15 12.05 2.67
C VAL A 41 9.19 13.20 3.04
N THR A 42 9.75 14.38 3.33
CA THR A 42 8.95 15.57 3.66
C THR A 42 8.28 16.19 2.43
N GLY A 43 7.08 16.75 2.60
CA GLY A 43 6.25 17.20 1.49
C GLY A 43 5.62 16.03 0.74
N THR A 44 5.54 16.09 -0.60
CA THR A 44 5.02 14.99 -1.43
C THR A 44 6.10 14.09 -2.03
N GLY A 45 7.37 14.45 -1.84
CA GLY A 45 8.54 13.78 -2.41
C GLY A 45 8.88 12.45 -1.74
N GLY A 46 9.47 11.54 -2.52
CA GLY A 46 9.83 10.19 -2.07
C GLY A 46 8.64 9.22 -2.02
N GLY A 47 8.95 7.94 -1.82
CA GLY A 47 7.97 6.87 -1.77
C GLY A 47 8.65 5.52 -1.57
N ILE A 48 7.87 4.54 -1.10
CA ILE A 48 8.32 3.16 -0.93
C ILE A 48 7.35 2.23 -1.64
N SER A 49 7.90 1.17 -2.22
CA SER A 49 7.15 0.03 -2.70
C SER A 49 7.75 -1.25 -2.15
N ILE A 50 6.90 -2.23 -1.87
CA ILE A 50 7.31 -3.55 -1.36
C ILE A 50 6.62 -4.61 -2.21
N ARG A 51 7.40 -5.59 -2.67
CA ARG A 51 6.89 -6.76 -3.39
C ARG A 51 6.70 -7.92 -2.42
N GLU A 52 5.55 -8.57 -2.51
CA GLU A 52 5.24 -9.82 -1.82
C GLU A 52 4.63 -10.82 -2.81
N GLY A 53 5.42 -11.83 -3.18
CA GLY A 53 5.03 -12.80 -4.21
C GLY A 53 4.76 -12.13 -5.56
N THR A 54 3.52 -12.21 -6.01
CA THR A 54 3.02 -11.60 -7.27
C THR A 54 2.41 -10.22 -7.06
N ASN A 55 2.32 -9.72 -5.83
CA ASN A 55 1.73 -8.41 -5.55
C ASN A 55 2.83 -7.38 -5.27
N VAL A 56 2.65 -6.16 -5.78
CA VAL A 56 3.50 -5.01 -5.49
C VAL A 56 2.63 -3.94 -4.84
N TYR A 57 2.97 -3.61 -3.60
CA TYR A 57 2.30 -2.58 -2.82
C TYR A 57 3.04 -1.27 -2.99
N ILE A 58 2.31 -0.21 -3.29
CA ILE A 58 2.87 1.09 -3.66
C ILE A 58 2.19 2.17 -2.85
N ALA A 59 2.99 2.99 -2.17
CA ALA A 59 2.51 4.18 -1.50
C ALA A 59 1.92 5.19 -2.52
N PRO A 60 0.77 5.82 -2.24
CA PRO A 60 0.18 6.82 -3.12
C PRO A 60 1.09 8.05 -3.29
N SER A 61 1.08 8.62 -4.50
CA SER A 61 1.78 9.87 -4.81
C SER A 61 0.96 11.08 -4.37
N GLY A 62 1.62 12.22 -4.12
CA GLY A 62 0.93 13.49 -3.84
C GLY A 62 0.26 13.62 -2.47
N VAL A 63 0.36 12.63 -1.58
CA VAL A 63 -0.24 12.67 -0.23
C VAL A 63 0.78 12.94 0.88
N GLN A 64 0.26 13.32 2.05
CA GLN A 64 0.97 13.41 3.34
C GLN A 64 1.46 12.01 3.75
N LYS A 65 2.77 11.75 3.65
CA LYS A 65 3.36 10.41 3.85
C LYS A 65 3.14 9.85 5.25
N GLU A 66 3.13 10.72 6.24
CA GLU A 66 2.90 10.41 7.64
C GLU A 66 1.45 10.01 7.97
N ARG A 67 0.52 10.19 7.03
CA ARG A 67 -0.91 9.90 7.20
C ARG A 67 -1.42 8.77 6.30
N ILE A 68 -0.53 8.11 5.56
CA ILE A 68 -0.91 6.98 4.71
C ILE A 68 -1.47 5.87 5.61
N GLU A 69 -2.64 5.35 5.23
CA GLU A 69 -3.24 4.16 5.80
C GLU A 69 -3.14 2.98 4.82
N SER A 70 -3.35 1.76 5.32
CA SER A 70 -3.23 0.56 4.48
C SER A 70 -4.22 0.57 3.30
N SER A 71 -5.41 1.15 3.51
CA SER A 71 -6.45 1.32 2.49
C SER A 71 -6.09 2.30 1.37
N ASP A 72 -5.08 3.15 1.56
CA ASP A 72 -4.66 4.13 0.56
C ASP A 72 -3.65 3.55 -0.44
N LEU A 73 -3.18 2.32 -0.20
CA LEU A 73 -2.14 1.69 -1.00
C LEU A 73 -2.68 1.15 -2.32
N PHE A 74 -1.88 1.30 -3.36
CA PHE A 74 -2.11 0.62 -4.63
C PHE A 74 -1.46 -0.76 -4.59
N VAL A 75 -2.18 -1.78 -5.07
CA VAL A 75 -1.67 -3.15 -5.21
C VAL A 75 -1.70 -3.52 -6.68
N LEU A 76 -0.52 -3.77 -7.25
CA LEU A 76 -0.36 -4.24 -8.63
C LEU A 76 -0.05 -5.72 -8.64
N ALA A 77 -0.77 -6.47 -9.48
CA ALA A 77 -0.38 -7.85 -9.79
C ALA A 77 0.74 -7.84 -10.84
N LEU A 78 1.88 -8.43 -10.51
CA LEU A 78 2.96 -8.68 -11.46
C LEU A 78 2.48 -9.69 -12.50
N GLN A 79 2.46 -9.24 -13.75
CA GLN A 79 2.40 -10.13 -14.90
C GLN A 79 3.81 -10.32 -15.42
N THR A 80 4.33 -11.54 -15.34
CA THR A 80 5.56 -11.91 -16.03
C THR A 80 5.33 -11.73 -17.53
N ARG A 81 6.18 -10.94 -18.19
CA ARG A 81 6.23 -10.92 -19.66
C ARG A 81 7.14 -12.07 -20.09
N GLU A 82 6.55 -13.11 -20.65
CA GLU A 82 7.28 -14.13 -21.42
C GLU A 82 7.61 -13.61 -22.82
#